data_AF-A0A4R0Y279-F1
#
_entry.id   AF-A0A4R0Y279-F1
#
_cell.length_a   1.000
_cell.length_b   1.000
_cell.length_c   1.000
_cell.angle_alpha   90.00
_cell.angle_beta   90.00
_cell.angle_gamma   90.00
#
_symmetry.space_group_name_H-M   'P 1'
#
loop_
_entity.id
_entity.type
_entity.pdbx_description
1 polymer ?
#
loop_
_entity_poly.entity_id
_entity_poly.type
_entity_poly.pdbx_seq_one_letter_code
_entity_poly.pdbx_strand_id
1 'polypeptide(L)'
;MNLYFLAMLCLGAAGMIENRCSTPGLRPEHPPADRAFRLLGRFSFGMWLALIVFGFWKLDWLQPVVAIVGSLAANALVVANGVRTWWPAASMGLALLGLGMASKLFFEAF
;
A
#
# COMPACT_ATOMS: atom_id res chain seq x y z
N MET A 1 6.63 -16.69 3.14
CA MET A 1 5.97 -15.44 3.60
C MET A 1 4.52 -15.46 3.14
N ASN A 2 3.56 -15.09 4.00
CA ASN A 2 2.14 -15.09 3.67
C ASN A 2 1.84 -13.97 2.65
N LEU A 3 1.19 -14.32 1.54
CA LEU A 3 0.83 -13.38 0.45
C LEU A 3 -0.05 -12.23 0.96
N TYR A 4 -0.97 -12.53 1.88
CA TYR A 4 -1.81 -11.54 2.55
C TYR A 4 -1.01 -10.49 3.31
N PHE A 5 -0.02 -10.94 4.08
CA PHE A 5 0.86 -10.07 4.85
C PHE A 5 1.66 -9.13 3.92
N LEU A 6 2.22 -9.68 2.83
CA LEU A 6 2.96 -8.89 1.84
C LEU A 6 2.07 -7.86 1.14
N ALA A 7 0.86 -8.24 0.73
CA ALA A 7 -0.10 -7.33 0.13
C ALA A 7 -0.42 -6.16 1.08
N MET A 8 -0.68 -6.45 2.35
CA MET A 8 -0.91 -5.45 3.39
C MET A 8 0.27 -4.49 3.58
N LEU A 9 1.50 -5.00 3.60
CA LEU A 9 2.70 -4.16 3.68
C LEU A 9 2.82 -3.22 2.47
N CYS A 10 2.74 -3.77 1.26
CA CYS A 10 2.93 -3.01 0.03
C CYS A 10 1.85 -1.93 -0.15
N LEU A 11 0.58 -2.27 0.07
CA LEU A 11 -0.54 -1.34 -0.06
C LEU A 11 -0.50 -0.24 1.00
N GLY A 12 -0.20 -0.61 2.25
CA GLY A 12 -0.06 0.34 3.36
C GLY A 12 1.06 1.34 3.11
N ALA A 13 2.25 0.84 2.73
CA ALA A 13 3.40 1.68 2.44
C ALA A 13 3.16 2.60 1.23
N ALA A 14 2.55 2.09 0.16
CA ALA A 14 2.22 2.89 -1.02
C ALA A 14 1.25 4.04 -0.68
N GLY A 15 0.17 3.76 0.05
CA GLY A 15 -0.76 4.80 0.50
C GLY A 15 -0.09 5.83 1.42
N MET A 16 0.80 5.39 2.30
CA MET A 16 1.51 6.29 3.20
C MET A 16 2.52 7.18 2.48
N ILE A 17 3.26 6.63 1.52
CA ILE A 17 4.20 7.41 0.70
C ILE A 17 3.44 8.48 -0.10
N GLU A 18 2.31 8.13 -0.71
CA GLU A 18 1.48 9.10 -1.45
C GLU A 18 1.05 10.28 -0.57
N ASN A 19 0.58 10.00 0.63
CA ASN A 19 0.17 11.03 1.59
C ASN A 19 1.33 11.98 1.95
N ARG A 20 2.55 11.44 2.09
CA ARG A 20 3.76 12.22 2.44
C ARG A 20 4.34 13.01 1.26
N CYS A 21 4.16 12.54 0.03
CA CYS A 21 4.60 13.22 -1.19
C CYS A 21 3.52 14.16 -1.77
N SER A 22 2.60 14.66 -0.95
CA SER A 22 1.53 15.58 -1.37
C SER A 22 2.01 17.00 -1.69
N THR A 23 3.29 17.32 -1.46
CA THR A 23 3.88 18.63 -1.79
C THR A 23 4.26 18.67 -3.28
N PRO A 24 3.94 19.75 -4.03
CA PRO A 24 4.20 19.85 -5.47
C PRO A 24 5.66 19.54 -5.90
N GLY A 25 6.66 19.93 -5.10
CA GLY A 25 8.08 19.69 -5.40
C GLY A 25 8.55 18.23 -5.22
N LEU A 26 7.71 17.35 -4.68
CA LEU A 26 7.99 15.93 -4.46
C LEU A 26 7.14 15.02 -5.35
N ARG A 27 6.30 15.60 -6.20
CA ARG A 27 5.43 14.88 -7.13
C ARG A 27 6.12 14.69 -8.48
N PRO A 28 5.70 13.68 -9.27
CA PRO A 28 6.15 13.57 -10.66
C PRO A 28 5.82 14.84 -11.45
N GLU A 29 6.79 15.39 -12.18
CA GLU A 29 6.59 16.60 -13.00
C GLU A 29 5.68 16.34 -14.20
N HIS A 30 5.71 15.11 -14.72
CA HIS A 30 4.88 14.71 -15.87
C HIS A 30 3.40 14.56 -15.45
N PRO A 31 2.46 15.34 -16.01
CA PRO A 31 1.08 15.39 -15.51
C PRO A 31 0.32 14.05 -15.49
N PRO A 32 0.48 13.17 -16.50
CA PRO A 32 -0.06 11.81 -16.43
C PRO A 32 0.50 10.97 -15.28
N ALA A 33 1.79 11.10 -14.97
CA ALA A 33 2.42 10.34 -13.89
C ALA A 33 1.94 10.82 -12.51
N ASP A 34 1.73 12.14 -12.34
CA ASP A 34 1.13 12.70 -11.13
C ASP A 34 -0.32 12.25 -10.89
N ARG A 35 -1.12 12.11 -11.98
CA ARG A 35 -2.46 11.51 -11.88
C ARG A 35 -2.38 10.03 -11.50
N ALA A 36 -1.52 9.26 -12.15
CA ALA A 36 -1.36 7.84 -11.87
C ALA A 36 -0.91 7.61 -10.42
N PHE A 37 0.05 8.40 -9.94
CA PHE A 37 0.54 8.36 -8.58
C PHE A 37 -0.58 8.56 -7.55
N ARG A 38 -1.37 9.63 -7.69
CA ARG A 38 -2.50 9.91 -6.77
C ARG A 38 -3.58 8.84 -6.83
N LEU A 39 -3.91 8.36 -8.03
CA LEU A 39 -4.90 7.29 -8.20
C LEU A 39 -4.41 6.01 -7.53
N LEU A 40 -3.20 5.56 -7.86
CA LEU A 40 -2.61 4.34 -7.30
C LEU A 40 -2.47 4.41 -5.78
N GLY A 41 -2.04 5.54 -5.23
CA GLY A 41 -1.97 5.72 -3.77
C GLY A 41 -3.34 5.62 -3.10
N ARG A 42 -4.36 6.29 -3.65
CA ARG A 42 -5.71 6.26 -3.09
C ARG A 42 -6.38 4.89 -3.22
N PHE A 43 -6.20 4.22 -4.36
CA PHE A 43 -6.64 2.83 -4.53
C PHE A 43 -5.89 1.87 -3.60
N SER A 44 -4.59 2.08 -3.39
CA SER A 44 -3.80 1.24 -2.48
C SER A 44 -4.32 1.34 -1.05
N PHE A 45 -4.60 2.55 -0.57
CA PHE A 45 -5.18 2.75 0.75
C PHE A 45 -6.58 2.14 0.86
N GLY A 46 -7.44 2.34 -0.13
CA GLY A 46 -8.78 1.73 -0.16
C GLY A 46 -8.71 0.20 -0.15
N MET A 47 -7.80 -0.39 -0.92
CA MET A 47 -7.61 -1.84 -0.96
C MET A 47 -7.00 -2.40 0.32
N TRP A 48 -6.10 -1.66 0.97
CA TRP A 48 -5.58 -2.01 2.29
C TRP A 48 -6.71 -2.15 3.32
N LEU A 49 -7.65 -1.21 3.35
CA LEU A 49 -8.85 -1.30 4.20
C LEU A 49 -9.72 -2.51 3.83
N ALA A 50 -9.93 -2.77 2.54
CA ALA A 50 -10.68 -3.94 2.08
C ALA A 50 -10.03 -5.26 2.52
N LEU A 51 -8.69 -5.37 2.46
CA LEU A 51 -7.96 -6.54 2.94
C LEU A 51 -8.03 -6.72 4.45
N ILE A 52 -8.16 -5.66 5.24
CA ILE A 52 -8.40 -5.77 6.68
C ILE A 52 -9.74 -6.47 6.92
N VAL A 53 -10.81 -5.97 6.30
CA VAL A 53 -12.15 -6.53 6.43
C VAL A 53 -12.18 -7.98 5.94
N PHE A 54 -11.58 -8.24 4.78
CA PHE A 54 -11.46 -9.59 4.23
C PHE A 54 -10.69 -10.54 5.17
N GLY A 55 -9.56 -10.08 5.73
CA GLY A 55 -8.73 -10.89 6.62
C GLY A 55 -9.47 -11.31 7.88
N PHE A 56 -10.22 -10.40 8.51
CA PHE A 56 -11.05 -10.74 9.67
C PHE A 56 -12.25 -11.64 9.32
N TRP A 57 -12.71 -11.62 8.07
CA TRP A 57 -13.83 -12.46 7.65
C TRP A 57 -13.41 -13.90 7.29
N LYS A 58 -12.26 -14.07 6.65
CA LYS A 58 -11.87 -15.35 6.02
C LYS A 58 -10.66 -16.04 6.63
N LEU A 59 -9.82 -15.33 7.38
CA LEU A 59 -8.57 -15.88 7.92
C LEU A 59 -8.64 -16.01 9.45
N ASP A 60 -7.71 -16.77 10.02
CA ASP A 60 -7.53 -16.81 11.47
C ASP A 60 -7.27 -15.40 12.01
N TRP A 61 -7.94 -15.02 13.09
CA TRP A 61 -7.93 -13.66 13.66
C TRP A 61 -6.53 -13.09 13.95
N LEU A 62 -5.53 -13.93 14.22
CA LEU A 62 -4.14 -13.50 14.42
C LEU A 62 -3.48 -12.99 13.14
N GLN A 63 -3.83 -13.53 11.97
CA GLN A 63 -3.25 -13.13 10.69
C GLN A 63 -3.51 -11.65 10.32
N PRO A 64 -4.77 -11.15 10.33
CA PRO A 64 -5.04 -9.73 10.07
C PRO A 64 -4.44 -8.83 11.13
N VAL A 65 -4.44 -9.23 12.42
CA VAL A 65 -3.80 -8.44 13.49
C VAL A 65 -2.31 -8.26 13.21
N VAL A 66 -1.58 -9.35 12.92
CA VAL A 66 -0.14 -9.28 12.61
C VAL A 66 0.13 -8.47 11.33
N ALA A 67 -0.72 -8.60 10.30
CA ALA A 67 -0.57 -7.84 9.06
C ALA A 67 -0.84 -6.34 9.25
N ILE A 68 -1.81 -5.97 10.08
CA ILE A 68 -2.06 -4.58 10.45
C ILE A 68 -0.85 -4.02 11.20
N VAL A 69 -0.40 -4.70 12.26
CA VAL A 69 0.75 -4.25 13.05
C VAL A 69 2.00 -4.14 12.18
N GLY A 70 2.26 -5.13 11.32
CA GLY A 70 3.39 -5.12 10.39
C GLY A 70 3.32 -3.98 9.38
N SER A 71 2.14 -3.71 8.80
CA SER A 71 1.97 -2.62 7.83
C SER A 71 2.05 -1.25 8.47
N LEU A 72 1.56 -1.09 9.71
CA LEU A 72 1.74 0.14 10.49
C LEU A 72 3.20 0.35 10.89
N ALA A 73 3.93 -0.71 11.25
CA ALA A 73 5.35 -0.63 11.52
C ALA A 73 6.14 -0.23 10.26
N ALA A 74 5.81 -0.78 9.09
CA ALA A 74 6.40 -0.37 7.83
C ALA A 74 6.10 1.11 7.52
N ASN A 75 4.87 1.58 7.79
CA ASN A 75 4.51 2.99 7.64
C ASN A 75 5.31 3.89 8.59
N ALA A 76 5.54 3.46 9.84
CA ALA A 76 6.37 4.19 10.78
C ALA A 76 7.83 4.29 10.28
N LEU A 77 8.37 3.23 9.67
CA LEU A 77 9.68 3.26 9.03
C LEU A 77 9.72 4.23 7.85
N VAL A 78 8.68 4.25 7.01
CA VAL A 78 8.55 5.23 5.93
C VAL A 78 8.61 6.65 6.52
N VAL A 79 7.82 6.94 7.54
CA VAL A 79 7.81 8.26 8.21
C VAL A 79 9.19 8.62 8.76
N ALA A 80 9.87 7.69 9.43
CA ALA A 80 11.17 7.91 10.03
C ALA A 80 12.29 8.18 9.00
N ASN A 81 12.20 7.60 7.81
CA ASN A 81 13.24 7.72 6.78
C ASN A 81 13.25 9.06 6.02
N GLY A 82 12.22 9.90 6.22
CA GLY A 82 12.09 11.19 5.54
C GLY A 82 11.79 11.05 4.04
N VAL A 83 11.18 12.08 3.45
CA VAL A 83 10.73 12.02 2.05
C VAL A 83 11.92 12.07 1.08
N ARG A 84 11.91 11.23 0.04
CA ARG A 84 12.97 11.19 -1.00
C ARG A 84 12.40 11.38 -2.40
N THR A 85 13.21 11.87 -3.33
CA THR A 85 12.81 12.16 -4.72
C THR A 85 12.35 10.93 -5.51
N TRP A 86 12.85 9.73 -5.19
CA TRP A 86 12.45 8.47 -5.83
C TRP A 86 11.19 7.83 -5.24
N TRP A 87 10.64 8.36 -4.15
CA TRP A 87 9.47 7.81 -3.47
C TRP A 87 8.21 7.68 -4.34
N PRO A 88 7.88 8.65 -5.23
CA PRO A 88 6.72 8.48 -6.10
C PRO A 88 6.80 7.23 -6.97
N ALA A 89 7.98 6.94 -7.53
CA ALA A 89 8.20 5.74 -8.33
C ALA A 89 8.07 4.47 -7.48
N ALA A 90 8.68 4.45 -6.29
CA ALA A 90 8.55 3.31 -5.38
C ALA A 90 7.11 3.09 -4.91
N SER A 91 6.37 4.15 -4.62
CA SER A 91 4.96 4.07 -4.26
C SER A 91 4.11 3.46 -5.37
N MET A 92 4.33 3.86 -6.62
CA MET A 92 3.61 3.29 -7.76
C MET A 92 3.97 1.80 -7.93
N GLY A 93 5.25 1.44 -7.78
CA GLY A 93 5.68 0.04 -7.80
C GLY A 93 5.04 -0.79 -6.69
N LEU A 94 5.08 -0.31 -5.44
CA LEU A 94 4.45 -0.96 -4.29
C LEU A 94 2.93 -1.05 -4.45
N ALA A 95 2.28 -0.03 -4.99
CA ALA A 95 0.86 -0.04 -5.29
C ALA A 95 0.51 -1.15 -6.29
N LEU A 96 1.23 -1.22 -7.42
CA LEU A 96 0.98 -2.24 -8.45
C LEU A 96 1.22 -3.66 -7.91
N LEU A 97 2.31 -3.88 -7.16
CA LEU A 97 2.59 -5.16 -6.53
C LEU A 97 1.52 -5.52 -5.50
N GLY A 98 1.16 -4.57 -4.63
CA GLY A 98 0.13 -4.72 -3.61
C GLY A 98 -1.23 -5.06 -4.20
N LEU A 99 -1.66 -4.33 -5.23
CA LEU A 99 -2.93 -4.54 -5.92
C LEU A 99 -2.93 -5.86 -6.69
N GLY A 100 -1.81 -6.25 -7.30
CA GLY A 100 -1.67 -7.54 -7.96
C GLY A 100 -1.80 -8.72 -6.98
N MET A 101 -1.14 -8.63 -5.82
CA MET A 101 -1.26 -9.64 -4.77
C MET A 101 -2.66 -9.67 -4.16
N ALA A 102 -3.28 -8.51 -3.90
CA ALA A 102 -4.65 -8.42 -3.40
C ALA A 102 -5.65 -9.05 -4.38
N SER A 103 -5.52 -8.74 -5.67
CA SER A 103 -6.34 -9.34 -6.73
C SER A 103 -6.25 -10.87 -6.71
N LYS A 104 -5.02 -11.41 -6.64
CA LYS A 104 -4.80 -12.86 -6.56
C LYS A 104 -5.49 -13.47 -5.33
N LEU A 105 -5.36 -12.84 -4.16
CA LEU A 105 -6.00 -13.30 -2.92
C LEU A 105 -7.53 -13.34 -3.04
N PHE A 106 -8.14 -12.33 -3.66
CA PHE A 106 -9.58 -12.34 -3.89
C PHE A 106 -9.99 -13.44 -4.87
N PHE A 107 -9.28 -13.60 -5.99
CA PHE A 107 -9.58 -14.67 -6.95
C PHE A 107 -9.45 -16.08 -6.38
N GLU A 108 -8.55 -16.31 -5.44
CA GLU A 108 -8.40 -17.62 -4.77
C GLU A 108 -9.46 -17.86 -3.68
N ALA A 109 -10.17 -16.81 -3.24
CA ALA A 109 -11.15 -16.87 -2.17
C ALA A 109 -12.60 -17.02 -2.64
N PHE A 110 -12.86 -16.89 -3.94
CA PHE A 110 -14.15 -17.09 -4.61
C PHE A 110 -14.08 -18.33 -5.52
#